data_AF-A0A1G1L4I5-F1
#
_entry.id   AF-A0A1G1L4I5-F1
#
_cell.length_a   1.000
_cell.length_b   1.000
_cell.length_c   1.000
_cell.angle_alpha   90.00
_cell.angle_beta   90.00
_cell.angle_gamma   90.00
#
_symmetry.space_group_name_H-M   'P 1'
#
loop_
_entity.id
_entity.type
_entity.pdbx_description
1 polymer ?
#
loop_
_entity_poly.entity_id
_entity_poly.type
_entity_poly.pdbx_seq_one_letter_code
_entity_poly.pdbx_strand_id
1 'polypeptide(L)'
;MKNIAGKEYVNFLNEIKSRIVTTRIQAIRSVSKELICLYWDIGKSIVERQNKFGWGKGVVEQLSSDLNREYHNYEGFSPDNLWRMRMFYLAYKDDQKLAQLVPELPWGHNILIMQKVKNTKEKEYYITASIKFGWSRNVLLNQIKADAYALSIRQKTHNFPRVLPKHLAEQADESINCQNI
;
A
#
# COMPACT_ATOMS: atom_id res chain seq x y z
N MET A 1 1.50 42.47 -30.19
CA MET A 1 1.26 41.44 -29.15
C MET A 1 2.59 41.13 -28.48
N LYS A 2 2.73 41.30 -27.16
CA LYS A 2 3.97 40.95 -26.44
C LYS A 2 4.11 39.43 -26.42
N ASN A 3 5.26 38.92 -26.83
CA ASN A 3 5.56 37.49 -26.86
C ASN A 3 5.56 36.93 -25.42
N ILE A 4 4.63 36.02 -25.12
CA ILE A 4 4.40 35.46 -23.78
C ILE A 4 5.41 34.33 -23.49
N ALA A 5 6.24 33.91 -24.46
CA ALA A 5 7.16 32.77 -24.35
C ALA A 5 8.45 33.02 -23.51
N GLY A 6 8.37 33.85 -22.46
CA GLY A 6 9.47 34.08 -21.54
C GLY A 6 9.64 32.95 -20.51
N LYS A 7 10.79 32.90 -19.83
CA LYS A 7 11.09 31.98 -18.71
C LYS A 7 9.99 31.99 -17.64
N GLU A 8 9.35 33.14 -17.41
CA GLU A 8 8.24 33.32 -16.47
C GLU A 8 7.01 32.50 -16.85
N TYR A 9 6.62 32.47 -18.13
CA TYR A 9 5.50 31.67 -18.60
C TYR A 9 5.79 30.17 -18.52
N VAL A 10 7.03 29.74 -18.82
CA VAL A 10 7.43 28.34 -18.66
C VAL A 10 7.34 27.90 -17.19
N ASN A 11 7.79 28.75 -16.26
CA ASN A 11 7.67 28.49 -14.83
C ASN A 11 6.21 28.40 -14.38
N PHE A 12 5.37 29.36 -14.79
CA PHE A 12 3.93 29.35 -14.54
C PHE A 12 3.26 28.09 -15.10
N LEU A 13 3.58 27.70 -16.34
CA LEU A 13 3.05 26.48 -16.96
C LEU A 13 3.43 25.22 -16.17
N ASN A 14 4.68 25.13 -15.70
CA ASN A 14 5.14 24.01 -14.88
C ASN A 14 4.47 23.97 -13.50
N GLU A 15 4.24 25.13 -12.89
CA GLU A 15 3.47 25.25 -11.65
C GLU A 15 2.04 24.74 -11.83
N ILE A 16 1.34 25.19 -12.88
CA ILE A 16 -0.03 24.74 -13.18
C ILE A 16 -0.07 23.24 -13.47
N LYS A 17 0.87 22.71 -14.27
CA LYS A 17 0.98 21.27 -14.51
C LYS A 17 1.17 20.48 -13.21
N SER A 18 2.06 20.94 -12.33
CA SER A 18 2.31 20.31 -11.03
C SER A 18 1.06 20.31 -10.14
N ARG A 19 0.33 21.43 -10.09
CA ARG A 19 -0.93 21.54 -9.35
C ARG A 19 -1.99 20.58 -9.90
N ILE A 20 -2.16 20.51 -11.22
CA ILE A 20 -3.12 19.57 -11.86
C ILE A 20 -2.81 18.12 -11.47
N VAL A 21 -1.54 17.71 -11.57
CA VAL A 21 -1.11 16.35 -11.24
C VAL A 21 -1.34 16.07 -9.76
N THR A 22 -0.96 16.99 -8.87
CA THR A 22 -1.11 16.84 -7.42
C THR A 22 -2.58 16.72 -7.01
N THR A 23 -3.47 17.58 -7.54
CA THR A 23 -4.91 17.53 -7.25
C THR A 23 -5.53 16.22 -7.74
N ARG A 24 -5.16 15.73 -8.93
CA ARG A 24 -5.65 14.43 -9.44
C ARG A 24 -5.23 13.29 -8.53
N ILE A 25 -3.98 13.27 -8.06
CA ILE A 25 -3.48 12.24 -7.14
C ILE A 25 -4.25 12.28 -5.82
N GLN A 26 -4.50 13.47 -5.26
CA GLN A 26 -5.25 13.63 -4.02
C GLN A 26 -6.69 13.15 -4.16
N ALA A 27 -7.38 13.50 -5.25
CA ALA A 27 -8.73 13.04 -5.52
C ALA A 27 -8.80 11.50 -5.62
N ILE A 28 -7.89 10.90 -6.39
CA ILE A 28 -7.81 9.43 -6.53
C ILE A 28 -7.52 8.77 -5.18
N ARG A 29 -6.62 9.32 -4.36
CA ARG A 29 -6.34 8.79 -3.02
C ARG A 29 -7.56 8.86 -2.10
N SER A 30 -8.29 9.97 -2.11
CA SER A 30 -9.50 10.14 -1.31
C SER A 30 -10.58 9.12 -1.71
N VAL A 31 -10.85 8.96 -3.01
CA VAL A 31 -11.82 7.98 -3.51
C VAL A 31 -11.36 6.55 -3.21
N SER A 32 -10.07 6.27 -3.41
CA SER A 32 -9.50 4.95 -3.10
C SER A 32 -9.69 4.63 -1.62
N LYS A 33 -9.42 5.57 -0.72
CA LYS A 33 -9.57 5.38 0.73
C LYS A 33 -10.99 4.99 1.11
N GLU A 34 -11.99 5.71 0.62
CA GLU A 34 -13.39 5.38 0.90
C GLU A 34 -13.79 4.00 0.35
N LEU A 35 -13.29 3.63 -0.82
CA LEU A 35 -13.52 2.30 -1.37
C LEU A 35 -12.90 1.20 -0.49
N ILE A 36 -11.69 1.42 0.05
CA ILE A 36 -11.07 0.46 0.98
C ILE A 36 -11.83 0.37 2.29
N CYS A 37 -12.33 1.49 2.83
CA CYS A 37 -13.20 1.48 4.00
C CYS A 37 -14.48 0.66 3.76
N LEU A 38 -15.14 0.87 2.62
CA LEU A 38 -16.30 0.05 2.23
C LEU A 38 -15.96 -1.44 2.17
N TYR A 39 -14.83 -1.80 1.57
CA TYR A 39 -14.38 -3.19 1.47
C TYR A 39 -14.04 -3.79 2.84
N TRP A 40 -13.49 -2.99 3.75
CA TRP A 40 -13.30 -3.38 5.15
C TRP A 40 -14.63 -3.70 5.82
N ASP A 41 -15.62 -2.82 5.70
CA ASP A 41 -16.93 -2.97 6.35
C ASP A 41 -17.72 -4.15 5.81
N ILE A 42 -17.66 -4.40 4.50
CA ILE A 42 -18.24 -5.59 3.88
C ILE A 42 -17.56 -6.85 4.43
N GLY A 43 -16.22 -6.87 4.47
CA GLY A 43 -15.46 -7.99 5.01
C GLY A 43 -15.80 -8.29 6.47
N LYS A 44 -15.87 -7.26 7.31
CA LYS A 44 -16.32 -7.32 8.71
C LYS A 44 -17.72 -7.91 8.82
N SER A 45 -18.65 -7.36 8.05
CA SER A 45 -20.06 -7.76 8.04
C SER A 45 -20.25 -9.24 7.66
N ILE A 46 -19.49 -9.73 6.69
CA ILE A 46 -19.52 -11.15 6.29
C ILE A 46 -19.07 -12.03 7.46
N VAL A 47 -17.92 -11.70 8.09
CA VAL A 47 -17.39 -12.48 9.23
C VAL A 47 -18.36 -12.49 10.41
N GLU A 48 -18.89 -11.33 10.79
CA GLU A 48 -19.82 -11.22 11.92
C GLU A 48 -21.09 -12.04 11.71
N ARG A 49 -21.69 -11.98 10.50
CA ARG A 49 -22.91 -12.75 10.20
C ARG A 49 -22.65 -14.24 10.06
N GLN A 50 -21.51 -14.66 9.49
CA GLN A 50 -21.12 -16.06 9.48
C GLN A 50 -20.96 -16.61 10.90
N ASN A 51 -20.33 -15.87 11.80
CA ASN A 51 -20.17 -16.28 13.19
C ASN A 51 -21.49 -16.31 13.95
N LYS A 52 -22.36 -15.31 13.73
CA LYS A 52 -23.65 -15.16 14.45
C LYS A 52 -24.70 -16.19 14.02
N PHE A 53 -24.78 -16.49 12.72
CA PHE A 53 -25.85 -17.31 12.15
C PHE A 53 -25.37 -18.67 11.62
N GLY A 54 -24.08 -18.98 11.72
CA GLY A 54 -23.51 -20.24 11.24
C GLY A 54 -23.53 -20.38 9.71
N TRP A 55 -23.56 -19.26 8.98
CA TRP A 55 -23.61 -19.30 7.52
C TRP A 55 -22.35 -19.94 6.92
N GLY A 56 -22.56 -20.91 6.03
CA GLY A 56 -21.49 -21.55 5.27
C GLY A 56 -20.91 -20.66 4.18
N LYS A 57 -20.13 -21.26 3.27
CA LYS A 57 -19.49 -20.54 2.16
C LYS A 57 -20.52 -19.86 1.24
N GLY A 58 -21.62 -20.57 0.94
CA GLY A 58 -22.70 -20.17 0.02
C GLY A 58 -23.29 -18.77 0.20
N VAL A 59 -23.14 -18.16 1.38
CA VAL A 59 -23.65 -16.80 1.61
C VAL A 59 -22.91 -15.75 0.80
N VAL A 60 -21.63 -15.98 0.49
CA VAL A 60 -20.83 -15.04 -0.31
C VAL A 60 -21.28 -15.09 -1.77
N GLU A 61 -21.57 -16.27 -2.29
CA GLU A 61 -22.08 -16.44 -3.66
C GLU A 61 -23.49 -15.84 -3.80
N GLN A 62 -24.36 -16.06 -2.82
CA GLN A 62 -25.69 -15.44 -2.78
C GLN A 62 -25.59 -13.91 -2.73
N LEU A 63 -24.78 -13.38 -1.80
CA LEU A 63 -24.56 -11.93 -1.67
C LEU A 63 -24.01 -11.33 -2.96
N SER A 64 -23.06 -12.00 -3.62
CA SER A 64 -22.53 -11.56 -4.91
C SER A 64 -23.64 -11.50 -5.96
N SER A 65 -24.46 -12.55 -6.08
CA SER A 65 -25.57 -12.58 -7.04
C SER A 65 -26.57 -11.44 -6.78
N ASP A 66 -26.91 -11.20 -5.52
CA ASP A 66 -27.86 -10.15 -5.13
C ASP A 66 -27.31 -8.75 -5.41
N LEU A 67 -26.06 -8.49 -5.06
CA LEU A 67 -25.41 -7.20 -5.31
C LEU A 67 -25.25 -6.92 -6.81
N ASN A 68 -24.87 -7.90 -7.62
CA ASN A 68 -24.72 -7.69 -9.07
C ASN A 68 -26.07 -7.49 -9.77
N ARG A 69 -27.15 -8.04 -9.21
CA ARG A 69 -28.52 -7.82 -9.70
C ARG A 69 -29.06 -6.45 -9.33
N GLU A 70 -28.72 -5.91 -8.16
CA GLU A 70 -29.15 -4.56 -7.77
C GLU A 70 -28.30 -3.50 -8.49
N TYR A 71 -26.98 -3.65 -8.39
CA TYR A 71 -25.99 -2.70 -8.88
C TYR A 71 -25.46 -3.14 -10.25
N HIS A 72 -26.32 -3.07 -11.26
CA HIS A 72 -25.94 -3.30 -12.64
C HIS A 72 -24.73 -2.41 -13.02
N ASN A 73 -23.72 -2.99 -13.67
CA ASN A 73 -22.48 -2.32 -14.10
C ASN A 73 -21.52 -1.84 -12.99
N TYR A 74 -21.71 -2.21 -11.73
CA TYR A 74 -20.72 -1.94 -10.68
C TYR A 74 -19.70 -3.07 -10.55
N GLU A 75 -18.48 -2.82 -11.02
CA GLU A 75 -17.36 -3.74 -10.83
C GLU A 75 -16.95 -3.80 -9.34
N GLY A 76 -16.60 -5.01 -8.87
CA GLY A 76 -16.03 -5.21 -7.52
C GLY A 76 -16.84 -6.09 -6.58
N PHE A 77 -18.03 -6.55 -6.97
CA PHE A 77 -18.85 -7.45 -6.14
C PHE A 77 -18.89 -8.90 -6.66
N SER A 78 -17.84 -9.34 -7.35
CA SER A 78 -17.70 -10.76 -7.70
C SER A 78 -17.49 -11.62 -6.43
N PRO A 79 -17.83 -12.93 -6.47
CA PRO A 79 -17.66 -13.80 -5.31
C PRO A 79 -16.21 -13.79 -4.80
N ASP A 80 -15.25 -13.86 -5.71
CA ASP A 80 -13.82 -13.78 -5.40
C ASP A 80 -13.44 -12.49 -4.68
N ASN A 81 -14.00 -11.34 -5.10
CA ASN A 81 -13.66 -10.08 -4.46
C ASN A 81 -14.30 -9.96 -3.08
N LEU A 82 -15.53 -10.45 -2.87
CA LEU A 82 -16.14 -10.53 -1.55
C LEU A 82 -15.36 -11.46 -0.60
N TRP A 83 -14.88 -12.59 -1.11
CA TRP A 83 -13.96 -13.45 -0.35
C TRP A 83 -12.67 -12.72 0.01
N ARG A 84 -12.09 -11.92 -0.91
CA ARG A 84 -10.93 -11.07 -0.62
C ARG A 84 -11.23 -10.00 0.41
N MET A 85 -12.39 -9.35 0.39
CA MET A 85 -12.82 -8.38 1.40
C MET A 85 -12.91 -9.02 2.79
N ARG A 86 -13.50 -10.22 2.87
CA ARG A 86 -13.54 -11.02 4.10
C ARG A 86 -12.13 -11.34 4.61
N MET A 87 -11.25 -11.81 3.73
CA MET A 87 -9.86 -12.11 4.09
C MET A 87 -9.07 -10.87 4.48
N PHE A 88 -9.35 -9.73 3.85
CA PHE A 88 -8.76 -8.44 4.16
C PHE A 88 -9.09 -8.02 5.59
N TYR A 89 -10.36 -8.05 5.98
CA TYR A 89 -10.75 -7.78 7.37
C TYR A 89 -10.04 -8.74 8.34
N LEU A 90 -10.08 -10.05 8.09
CA LEU A 90 -9.43 -11.04 8.95
C LEU A 90 -7.90 -10.86 9.06
N ALA A 91 -7.25 -10.37 8.00
CA ALA A 91 -5.80 -10.21 7.95
C ALA A 91 -5.28 -9.06 8.82
N TYR A 92 -6.14 -8.11 9.20
CA TYR A 92 -5.76 -6.85 9.83
C TYR A 92 -6.60 -6.48 11.06
N LYS A 93 -7.75 -7.12 11.31
CA LYS A 93 -8.67 -6.76 12.42
C LYS A 93 -8.03 -6.76 13.81
N ASP A 94 -6.99 -7.57 14.02
CA ASP A 94 -6.34 -7.76 15.32
C ASP A 94 -5.13 -6.82 15.53
N ASP A 95 -4.80 -5.99 14.54
CA ASP A 95 -3.72 -5.00 14.62
C ASP A 95 -4.28 -3.61 14.28
N GLN A 96 -4.52 -2.81 15.32
CA GLN A 96 -5.10 -1.47 15.20
C GLN A 96 -4.24 -0.55 14.33
N LYS A 97 -2.91 -0.69 14.36
CA LYS A 97 -2.00 0.14 13.58
C LYS A 97 -2.13 -0.20 12.10
N LEU A 98 -2.11 -1.49 11.76
CA LEU A 98 -2.30 -1.91 10.37
C LEU A 98 -3.70 -1.54 9.85
N ALA A 99 -4.74 -1.72 10.66
CA ALA A 99 -6.11 -1.36 10.31
C ALA A 99 -6.26 0.13 9.94
N GLN A 100 -5.47 1.02 10.55
CA GLN A 100 -5.44 2.45 10.21
C GLN A 100 -4.64 2.77 8.95
N LEU A 101 -3.64 1.96 8.60
CA LEU A 101 -2.76 2.21 7.45
C LEU A 101 -3.30 1.63 6.13
N VAL A 102 -3.98 0.49 6.18
CA VAL A 102 -4.46 -0.19 4.96
C VAL A 102 -5.42 0.64 4.09
N PRO A 103 -6.25 1.56 4.60
CA PRO A 103 -7.07 2.44 3.76
C PRO A 103 -6.26 3.42 2.91
N GLU A 104 -5.00 3.69 3.28
CA GLU A 104 -4.10 4.59 2.53
C GLU A 104 -3.48 3.90 1.29
N LEU A 105 -3.72 2.59 1.11
CA LEU A 105 -3.21 1.81 -0.01
C LEU A 105 -4.30 1.48 -1.03
N PRO A 106 -3.97 1.45 -2.33
CA PRO A 106 -4.88 0.92 -3.34
C PRO A 106 -5.23 -0.56 -3.08
N TRP A 107 -6.42 -0.99 -3.52
CA TRP A 107 -6.94 -2.34 -3.25
C TRP A 107 -6.00 -3.45 -3.71
N GLY A 108 -5.39 -3.28 -4.90
CA GLY A 108 -4.43 -4.24 -5.44
C GLY A 108 -3.16 -4.42 -4.60
N HIS A 109 -2.73 -3.39 -3.88
CA HIS A 109 -1.61 -3.46 -2.94
C HIS A 109 -2.01 -4.21 -1.68
N ASN A 110 -3.18 -3.90 -1.12
CA ASN A 110 -3.73 -4.62 0.04
C ASN A 110 -3.86 -6.11 -0.23
N ILE A 111 -4.41 -6.50 -1.40
CA ILE A 111 -4.49 -7.90 -1.82
C ILE A 111 -3.10 -8.54 -1.91
N LEU A 112 -2.14 -7.84 -2.54
CA LEU A 112 -0.80 -8.39 -2.73
C LEU A 112 -0.11 -8.66 -1.39
N ILE A 113 -0.16 -7.69 -0.47
CA ILE A 113 0.47 -7.80 0.85
C ILE A 113 -0.19 -8.91 1.66
N MET A 114 -1.53 -8.92 1.76
CA MET A 114 -2.23 -9.92 2.59
C MET A 114 -2.03 -11.36 2.08
N GLN A 115 -1.79 -11.56 0.79
CA GLN A 115 -1.58 -12.88 0.19
C GLN A 115 -0.12 -13.36 0.24
N LYS A 116 0.85 -12.45 0.10
CA LYS A 116 2.27 -12.80 -0.01
C LYS A 116 3.02 -12.69 1.31
N VAL A 117 2.57 -11.83 2.21
CA VAL A 117 3.29 -11.49 3.44
C VAL A 117 2.52 -12.02 4.64
N LYS A 118 3.15 -12.92 5.40
CA LYS A 118 2.51 -13.55 6.57
C LYS A 118 2.79 -12.79 7.86
N ASN A 119 4.04 -12.35 8.06
CA ASN A 119 4.47 -11.70 9.28
C ASN A 119 3.91 -10.27 9.40
N THR A 120 3.38 -9.93 10.58
CA THR A 120 2.77 -8.61 10.85
C THR A 120 3.76 -7.45 10.71
N LYS A 121 4.99 -7.58 11.20
CA LYS A 121 6.02 -6.53 11.09
C LYS A 121 6.47 -6.33 9.65
N GLU A 122 6.57 -7.42 8.90
CA GLU A 122 6.87 -7.37 7.47
C GLU A 122 5.74 -6.68 6.68
N LYS A 123 4.47 -6.99 6.99
CA LYS A 123 3.33 -6.26 6.42
C LYS A 123 3.43 -4.76 6.71
N GLU A 124 3.69 -4.40 7.96
CA GLU A 124 3.85 -3.00 8.37
C GLU A 124 4.94 -2.30 7.55
N TYR A 125 6.10 -2.93 7.39
CA TYR A 125 7.19 -2.40 6.57
C TYR A 125 6.74 -2.15 5.13
N TYR A 126 6.13 -3.14 4.47
CA TYR A 126 5.71 -2.99 3.07
C TYR A 126 4.58 -1.98 2.89
N ILE A 127 3.66 -1.89 3.86
CA ILE A 127 2.58 -0.91 3.85
C ILE A 127 3.15 0.51 3.97
N THR A 128 3.94 0.75 5.01
CA THR A 128 4.53 2.06 5.29
C THR A 128 5.49 2.50 4.18
N ALA A 129 6.32 1.60 3.66
CA ALA A 129 7.20 1.89 2.52
C ALA A 129 6.41 2.22 1.25
N SER A 130 5.33 1.47 0.97
CA SER A 130 4.49 1.73 -0.22
C SER A 130 3.79 3.09 -0.14
N ILE A 131 3.30 3.48 1.03
CA ILE A 131 2.70 4.80 1.27
C ILE A 131 3.77 5.90 1.12
N LYS A 132 4.92 5.73 1.79
CA LYS A 132 6.00 6.72 1.83
C LYS A 132 6.63 6.98 0.46
N PHE A 133 6.93 5.91 -0.28
CA PHE A 133 7.66 6.00 -1.55
C PHE A 133 6.74 5.95 -2.78
N GLY A 134 5.42 5.83 -2.58
CA GLY A 134 4.45 5.78 -3.68
C GLY A 134 4.67 4.60 -4.62
N TRP A 135 5.05 3.43 -4.09
CA TRP A 135 5.34 2.27 -4.93
C TRP A 135 4.12 1.85 -5.74
N SER A 136 4.33 1.61 -7.04
CA SER A 136 3.33 0.90 -7.84
C SER A 136 3.21 -0.55 -7.35
N ARG A 137 2.11 -1.22 -7.70
CA ARG A 137 1.90 -2.63 -7.32
C ARG A 137 3.05 -3.54 -7.80
N ASN A 138 3.62 -3.25 -8.97
CA ASN A 138 4.75 -4.00 -9.52
C ASN A 138 6.05 -3.74 -8.75
N VAL A 139 6.29 -2.49 -8.37
CA VAL A 139 7.46 -2.16 -7.52
C VAL A 139 7.33 -2.87 -6.18
N LEU A 140 6.17 -2.80 -5.52
CA LEU A 140 5.91 -3.54 -4.28
C LEU A 140 6.14 -5.04 -4.44
N LEU A 141 5.64 -5.66 -5.52
CA LEU A 141 5.88 -7.08 -5.80
C LEU A 141 7.39 -7.39 -5.91
N ASN A 142 8.14 -6.55 -6.61
CA ASN A 142 9.58 -6.73 -6.76
C ASN A 142 10.32 -6.57 -5.41
N GLN A 143 9.89 -5.63 -4.57
CA GLN A 143 10.45 -5.41 -3.23
C GLN A 143 10.14 -6.58 -2.27
N ILE A 144 8.97 -7.21 -2.41
CA ILE A 144 8.64 -8.45 -1.70
C ILE A 144 9.53 -9.59 -2.20
N LYS A 145 9.68 -9.76 -3.51
CA LYS A 145 10.54 -10.81 -4.10
C LYS A 145 12.02 -10.65 -3.72
N ALA A 146 12.48 -9.41 -3.55
CA ALA A 146 13.84 -9.09 -3.14
C ALA A 146 14.05 -9.17 -1.62
N ASP A 147 13.01 -9.51 -0.84
CA ASP A 147 13.04 -9.55 0.62
C ASP A 147 13.59 -8.23 1.22
N ALA A 148 13.08 -7.11 0.69
CA ALA A 148 13.47 -5.77 1.12
C ALA A 148 13.26 -5.56 2.64
N TYR A 149 12.29 -6.25 3.24
CA TYR A 149 12.13 -6.26 4.69
C TYR A 149 13.35 -6.88 5.40
N ALA A 150 13.77 -8.10 5.02
CA ALA A 150 14.97 -8.71 5.61
C ALA A 150 16.21 -7.84 5.39
N LEU A 151 16.34 -7.20 4.23
CA LEU A 151 17.44 -6.27 3.97
C LEU A 151 17.39 -5.02 4.86
N SER A 152 16.20 -4.52 5.17
CA SER A 152 16.02 -3.34 6.03
C SER A 152 16.34 -3.60 7.50
N ILE A 153 16.15 -4.85 7.97
CA ILE A 153 16.47 -5.25 9.34
C ILE A 153 17.92 -5.72 9.50
N ARG A 154 18.58 -6.11 8.41
CA ARG A 154 20.02 -6.39 8.44
C ARG A 154 20.72 -5.08 8.78
N GLN A 155 21.51 -5.08 9.85
CA GLN A 155 22.51 -4.03 10.05
C GLN A 155 23.30 -3.89 8.75
N LYS A 156 23.55 -2.64 8.33
CA LYS A 156 24.43 -2.37 7.20
C LYS A 156 25.83 -2.86 7.57
N THR A 157 26.12 -4.14 7.35
CA THR A 157 27.46 -4.67 7.44
C THR A 157 28.19 -4.16 6.21
N HIS A 158 28.82 -3.00 6.34
CA HIS A 158 29.67 -2.52 5.29
C HIS A 158 30.96 -3.34 5.28
N ASN A 159 31.40 -3.70 4.09
CA ASN A 159 32.62 -4.46 3.83
C ASN A 159 33.88 -3.58 3.85
N PHE A 160 33.81 -2.36 4.39
CA PHE A 160 34.94 -1.45 4.52
C PHE A 160 36.17 -2.09 5.19
N PRO A 161 36.04 -2.88 6.28
CA PRO A 161 37.21 -3.50 6.90
C PRO A 161 37.93 -4.49 5.98
N ARG A 162 37.24 -4.99 4.93
CA ARG A 162 37.77 -5.98 3.99
C ARG A 162 38.27 -5.37 2.68
N VAL A 163 37.78 -4.18 2.30
CA VAL A 163 38.02 -3.59 0.98
C VAL A 163 38.87 -2.32 1.05
N LEU A 164 38.86 -1.63 2.18
CA LEU A 164 39.59 -0.38 2.36
C LEU A 164 40.81 -0.57 3.28
N PRO A 165 41.91 0.17 3.01
CA PRO A 165 42.96 0.37 4.01
C PRO A 165 42.36 0.84 5.34
N LYS A 166 42.91 0.34 6.46
CA LYS A 166 42.34 0.48 7.82
C LYS A 166 41.86 1.90 8.17
N HIS A 167 42.66 2.93 7.84
CA HIS A 167 42.32 4.33 8.11
C HIS A 167 41.08 4.83 7.34
N LEU A 168 40.85 4.36 6.11
CA LEU A 168 39.68 4.72 5.31
C LEU A 168 38.43 3.93 5.74
N ALA A 169 38.61 2.71 6.24
CA ALA A 169 37.53 1.93 6.81
C ALA A 169 36.98 2.58 8.09
N GLU A 170 37.87 3.00 8.99
CA GLU A 170 37.52 3.69 10.23
C GLU A 170 36.78 5.01 9.95
N GLN A 171 37.27 5.81 8.99
CA GLN A 171 36.62 7.07 8.59
C GLN A 171 35.24 6.86 7.91
N ALA A 172 35.08 5.77 7.14
CA ALA A 172 33.82 5.40 6.51
C ALA A 172 32.79 4.89 7.54
N ASP A 173 33.23 4.14 8.55
CA ASP A 173 32.37 3.65 9.63
C ASP A 173 31.89 4.80 10.54
N GLU A 174 32.76 5.76 10.87
CA GLU A 174 32.40 6.94 11.66
C GLU A 174 31.36 7.82 10.95
N SER A 175 31.54 8.05 9.65
CA SER A 175 30.63 8.88 8.86
C SER A 175 29.23 8.27 8.70
N ILE A 176 29.11 6.94 8.70
CA ILE A 176 27.82 6.25 8.65
C ILE A 176 27.15 6.25 10.02
N ASN A 177 27.92 6.16 11.10
CA ASN A 177 27.38 6.25 12.46
C ASN A 177 26.86 7.67 12.77
N CYS A 178 27.52 8.72 12.28
CA CYS A 178 27.06 10.10 12.43
C CYS A 178 25.78 10.44 11.64
N GLN A 179 25.41 9.66 10.61
CA GLN A 179 24.17 9.86 9.85
C GLN A 179 22.93 9.21 10.48
N ASN A 180 23.10 8.42 11.54
CA ASN A 180 22.02 7.70 12.22
C ASN A 180 21.65 8.33 13.58
N ILE A 181 22.10 9.56 13.87
CA ILE A 181 21.72 10.40 15.01
C ILE A 181 20.80 11.52 14.48
#